data_AF-A0A1I2XPU4-F1
#
_entry.id   AF-A0A1I2XPU4-F1
#
_cell.length_a   1.000
_cell.length_b   1.000
_cell.length_c   1.000
_cell.angle_alpha   90.00
_cell.angle_beta   90.00
_cell.angle_gamma   90.00
#
_symmetry.space_group_name_H-M   'P 1'
#
loop_
_entity.id
_entity.type
_entity.pdbx_description
1 polymer ?
#
loop_
_entity_poly.entity_id
_entity_poly.type
_entity_poly.pdbx_seq_one_letter_code
_entity_poly.pdbx_strand_id
1 'polypeptide(L)'
;MGRDHLHGHRSRSSCRKRAGIAGFDFVLIDLEHTLIHGIALEQLLAAADRAGLSALVRVPEARSDRILPCLDAGAAGIVIPRVGSVADAEAAVVRARHAPRGRRGVNAGPLGRYGEADLPALPARLDAETLVIAMIEDPNGDPPPILRFSRSLRGKVTATQRRWADSRQG
;
A
#
# COMPACT_ATOMS: atom_id res chain seq x y z
N MET A 1 -4.48 -17.91 -41.26
CA MET A 1 -5.08 -16.56 -41.14
C MET A 1 -6.23 -16.69 -40.14
N GLY A 2 -6.32 -16.03 -38.99
CA GLY A 2 -5.40 -15.28 -38.14
C GLY A 2 -5.77 -15.65 -36.69
N ARG A 3 -4.80 -15.64 -35.76
CA ARG A 3 -5.06 -15.97 -34.35
C ARG A 3 -5.52 -14.70 -33.64
N ASP A 4 -6.71 -14.74 -33.08
CA ASP A 4 -7.25 -13.67 -32.24
C ASP A 4 -6.45 -13.58 -30.94
N HIS A 5 -5.50 -12.64 -30.91
CA HIS A 5 -4.73 -12.30 -29.72
C HIS A 5 -5.62 -11.53 -28.74
N LEU A 6 -6.31 -12.27 -27.85
CA LEU A 6 -6.96 -11.72 -26.67
C LEU A 6 -5.91 -11.18 -25.68
N HIS A 7 -5.43 -9.96 -25.90
CA HIS A 7 -4.76 -9.17 -24.88
C HIS A 7 -5.79 -8.68 -23.87
N GLY A 8 -6.10 -9.53 -22.89
CA GLY A 8 -6.93 -9.18 -21.75
C GLY A 8 -6.25 -8.12 -20.90
N HIS A 9 -6.63 -6.85 -21.11
CA HIS A 9 -6.28 -5.73 -20.25
C HIS A 9 -6.94 -5.93 -18.86
N ARG A 10 -6.28 -6.65 -17.96
CA ARG A 10 -6.74 -6.81 -16.57
C ARG A 10 -6.43 -5.54 -15.79
N SER A 11 -7.35 -4.58 -15.81
CA SER A 11 -7.37 -3.43 -14.89
C SER A 11 -7.36 -3.93 -13.44
N ARG A 12 -6.33 -3.57 -12.68
CA ARG A 12 -6.12 -3.98 -11.28
C ARG A 12 -6.77 -2.96 -10.32
N SER A 13 -8.07 -2.73 -10.45
CA SER A 13 -8.81 -1.87 -9.50
C SER A 13 -8.75 -2.42 -8.06
N SER A 14 -8.50 -1.50 -7.11
CA SER A 14 -8.07 -1.64 -5.70
C SER A 14 -8.97 -2.40 -4.70
N CYS A 15 -9.78 -3.35 -5.16
CA CYS A 15 -10.72 -4.10 -4.32
C CYS A 15 -11.17 -5.33 -5.11
N ARG A 16 -10.29 -6.34 -5.24
CA ARG A 16 -10.71 -7.61 -5.83
C ARG A 16 -11.42 -8.43 -4.76
N LYS A 17 -12.75 -8.49 -4.87
CA LYS A 17 -13.62 -9.30 -4.01
C LYS A 17 -13.45 -10.81 -4.28
N ARG A 18 -13.40 -11.59 -3.18
CA ARG A 18 -13.60 -13.06 -3.00
C ARG A 18 -12.42 -13.96 -3.43
N ALA A 19 -11.96 -14.94 -2.67
CA ALA A 19 -12.26 -15.40 -1.32
C ALA A 19 -10.93 -15.86 -0.69
N GLY A 20 -10.46 -15.18 0.36
CA GLY A 20 -9.59 -15.85 1.31
C GLY A 20 -10.34 -17.06 1.86
N ILE A 21 -9.67 -18.18 2.08
CA ILE A 21 -10.29 -19.41 2.62
C ILE A 21 -11.10 -19.12 3.90
N ALA A 22 -10.76 -18.04 4.62
CA ALA A 22 -11.44 -17.55 5.82
C ALA A 22 -12.30 -16.28 5.61
N GLY A 23 -12.57 -15.85 4.38
CA GLY A 23 -13.44 -14.70 4.08
C GLY A 23 -12.79 -13.30 4.20
N PHE A 24 -11.47 -13.22 4.38
CA PHE A 24 -10.74 -11.95 4.41
C PHE A 24 -10.50 -11.37 3.01
N ASP A 25 -10.39 -10.04 2.93
CA ASP A 25 -10.04 -9.29 1.71
C ASP A 25 -8.53 -9.01 1.58
N PHE A 26 -7.81 -9.06 2.70
CA PHE A 26 -6.39 -8.74 2.77
C PHE A 26 -5.67 -9.54 3.86
N VAL A 27 -4.35 -9.55 3.79
CA VAL A 27 -3.46 -10.06 4.85
C VAL A 27 -2.43 -8.99 5.20
N LEU A 28 -2.05 -8.92 6.48
CA LEU A 28 -0.94 -8.09 6.95
C LEU A 28 0.25 -8.98 7.26
N ILE A 29 1.32 -8.85 6.48
CA ILE A 29 2.59 -9.52 6.74
C ILE A 29 3.43 -8.59 7.61
N ASP A 30 3.84 -9.09 8.76
CA ASP A 30 4.54 -8.29 9.76
C ASP A 30 6.05 -8.48 9.69
N LEU A 31 6.81 -7.44 9.35
CA LEU A 31 8.28 -7.45 9.39
C LEU A 31 8.84 -6.74 10.64
N GLU A 32 7.98 -6.20 11.50
CA GLU A 32 8.42 -5.49 12.71
C GLU A 32 8.68 -6.46 13.86
N HIS A 33 7.84 -7.47 14.04
CA HIS A 33 7.92 -8.40 15.16
C HIS A 33 8.10 -9.86 14.75
N THR A 34 8.43 -10.12 13.49
CA THR A 34 8.72 -11.47 13.01
C THR A 34 10.09 -11.54 12.36
N LEU A 35 10.53 -12.77 12.10
CA LEU A 35 11.78 -13.04 11.41
C LEU A 35 11.61 -13.16 9.88
N ILE A 36 10.49 -12.68 9.32
CA ILE A 36 10.23 -12.78 7.87
C ILE A 36 11.17 -11.85 7.11
N HIS A 37 11.86 -12.36 6.09
CA HIS A 37 12.71 -11.57 5.21
C HIS A 37 12.97 -12.27 3.87
N GLY A 38 13.41 -11.50 2.87
CA GLY A 38 13.88 -12.01 1.57
C GLY A 38 12.88 -12.95 0.90
N ILE A 39 13.34 -14.16 0.57
CA ILE A 39 12.56 -15.20 -0.13
C ILE A 39 11.25 -15.54 0.60
N ALA A 40 11.26 -15.58 1.94
CA ALA A 40 10.05 -15.89 2.70
C ALA A 40 8.95 -14.83 2.48
N LEU A 41 9.33 -13.56 2.40
CA LEU A 41 8.39 -12.48 2.09
C LEU A 41 7.84 -12.63 0.67
N GLU A 42 8.70 -12.87 -0.32
CA GLU A 42 8.27 -13.07 -1.72
C GLU A 42 7.29 -14.24 -1.86
N GLN A 43 7.55 -15.36 -1.17
CA GLN A 43 6.67 -16.52 -1.15
C GLN A 43 5.30 -16.19 -0.53
N LEU A 44 5.26 -15.43 0.57
CA LEU A 44 4.01 -15.01 1.21
C LEU A 44 3.22 -14.05 0.32
N LEU A 45 3.89 -13.09 -0.33
CA LEU A 45 3.25 -12.16 -1.28
C LEU A 45 2.68 -12.92 -2.49
N ALA A 46 3.44 -13.87 -3.04
CA ALA A 46 3.00 -14.68 -4.16
C ALA A 46 1.88 -15.68 -3.77
N ALA A 47 1.83 -16.12 -2.51
CA ALA A 47 0.73 -16.93 -2.00
C ALA A 47 -0.54 -16.08 -1.82
N ALA A 48 -0.41 -14.86 -1.29
CA ALA A 48 -1.53 -13.93 -1.14
C ALA A 48 -2.15 -13.55 -2.50
N ASP A 49 -1.33 -13.25 -3.51
CA ASP A 49 -1.80 -12.95 -4.87
C ASP A 49 -2.59 -14.14 -5.48
N ARG A 50 -2.06 -15.37 -5.33
CA ARG A 50 -2.75 -16.60 -5.77
C ARG A 50 -4.06 -16.86 -5.02
N ALA A 51 -4.11 -16.47 -3.74
CA ALA A 51 -5.32 -16.56 -2.91
C ALA A 51 -6.30 -15.41 -3.16
N GLY A 52 -5.98 -14.45 -4.05
CA GLY A 52 -6.82 -13.29 -4.32
C GLY A 52 -6.88 -12.29 -3.16
N LEU A 53 -5.88 -12.31 -2.27
CA LEU A 53 -5.78 -11.43 -1.11
C LEU A 53 -4.85 -10.27 -1.41
N SER A 54 -5.24 -9.06 -0.99
CA SER A 54 -4.33 -7.92 -1.02
C SER A 54 -3.32 -8.07 0.13
N ALA A 55 -2.03 -8.11 -0.17
CA ALA A 55 -1.00 -8.21 0.88
C ALA A 55 -0.51 -6.81 1.27
N LEU A 56 -0.73 -6.44 2.53
CA LEU A 56 -0.11 -5.28 3.17
C LEU A 56 1.13 -5.76 3.93
N VAL A 57 2.18 -4.94 3.96
CA VAL A 57 3.40 -5.28 4.69
C VAL A 57 3.67 -4.21 5.76
N ARG A 58 3.70 -4.62 7.03
CA ARG A 58 4.18 -3.75 8.11
C ARG A 58 5.69 -3.74 8.09
N VAL A 59 6.27 -2.57 7.84
CA VAL A 59 7.74 -2.37 7.87
C VAL A 59 8.16 -1.87 9.26
N PRO A 60 9.43 -1.99 9.65
CA PRO A 60 9.87 -1.60 11.00
C PRO A 60 9.72 -0.11 11.35
N GLU A 61 9.76 0.78 10.35
CA GLU A 61 9.73 2.24 10.55
C GLU A 61 9.46 3.02 9.24
N ALA A 62 9.15 4.31 9.36
CA ALA A 62 8.82 5.20 8.25
C ALA A 62 9.95 5.40 7.22
N ARG A 63 11.20 5.32 7.66
CA ARG A 63 12.39 5.50 6.81
C ARG A 63 12.98 4.18 6.33
N SER A 64 12.31 3.06 6.60
CA SER A 64 12.83 1.73 6.35
C SER A 64 13.19 1.50 4.89
N ASP A 65 14.39 1.00 4.65
CA ASP A 65 14.85 0.55 3.34
C ASP A 65 14.08 -0.68 2.82
N ARG A 66 13.20 -1.26 3.66
CA ARG A 66 12.29 -2.35 3.26
C ARG A 66 11.10 -1.87 2.45
N ILE A 67 10.75 -0.58 2.45
CA ILE A 67 9.56 -0.06 1.74
C ILE A 67 9.63 -0.37 0.25
N LEU A 68 10.72 0.02 -0.43
CA LEU A 68 10.91 -0.21 -1.85
C LEU A 68 10.84 -1.70 -2.24
N PRO A 69 11.65 -2.60 -1.65
CA PRO A 69 11.63 -4.02 -2.04
C PRO A 69 10.31 -4.71 -1.71
N CYS A 70 9.60 -4.32 -0.63
CA CYS A 70 8.27 -4.88 -0.36
C CYS A 70 7.27 -4.51 -1.46
N LEU A 71 7.25 -3.25 -1.86
CA LEU A 71 6.36 -2.78 -2.92
C LEU A 71 6.74 -3.38 -4.28
N ASP A 72 8.03 -3.51 -4.59
CA ASP A 72 8.50 -4.12 -5.84
C ASP A 72 8.25 -5.63 -5.91
N ALA A 73 8.27 -6.32 -4.77
CA ALA A 73 7.90 -7.72 -4.64
C ALA A 73 6.37 -7.95 -4.77
N GLY A 74 5.57 -6.90 -4.86
CA GLY A 74 4.14 -6.99 -5.13
C GLY A 74 3.23 -6.75 -3.93
N ALA A 75 3.72 -6.18 -2.84
CA ALA A 75 2.85 -5.70 -1.77
C ALA A 75 1.85 -4.64 -2.32
N ALA A 76 0.58 -4.77 -1.94
CA ALA A 76 -0.46 -3.79 -2.26
C ALA A 76 -0.26 -2.46 -1.52
N GLY A 77 0.51 -2.48 -0.44
CA GLY A 77 0.85 -1.31 0.33
C GLY A 77 1.70 -1.61 1.54
N ILE A 78 2.10 -0.54 2.21
CA ILE A 78 2.91 -0.56 3.42
C ILE A 78 2.12 -0.03 4.61
N VAL A 79 2.34 -0.65 5.76
CA VAL A 79 1.89 -0.18 7.07
C VAL A 79 3.10 0.30 7.86
N ILE A 80 3.02 1.52 8.37
CA ILE A 80 4.11 2.19 9.09
C ILE A 80 3.76 2.27 10.57
N PRO A 81 4.48 1.58 11.47
CA PRO A 81 4.32 1.71 12.91
C PRO A 81 4.84 3.06 13.40
N ARG A 82 4.41 3.44 14.61
CA ARG A 82 4.92 4.58 15.39
C ARG A 82 5.01 5.90 14.61
N VAL A 83 4.01 6.22 13.79
CA VAL A 83 3.98 7.51 13.09
C VAL A 83 3.60 8.61 14.08
N GLY A 84 4.60 9.30 14.60
CA GLY A 84 4.44 10.35 15.61
C GLY A 84 4.52 11.77 15.06
N SER A 85 4.82 11.95 13.76
CA SER A 85 4.96 13.27 13.16
C SER A 85 4.53 13.32 11.70
N VAL A 86 4.23 14.52 11.19
CA VAL A 86 4.04 14.76 9.75
C VAL A 86 5.28 14.33 8.96
N ALA A 87 6.49 14.61 9.49
CA ALA A 87 7.74 14.27 8.84
C ALA A 87 7.91 12.74 8.66
N ASP A 88 7.41 11.92 9.59
CA ASP A 88 7.43 10.47 9.44
C ASP A 88 6.46 9.99 8.37
N ALA A 89 5.25 10.55 8.33
CA ALA A 89 4.29 10.24 7.27
C ALA A 89 4.84 10.63 5.88
N GLU A 90 5.42 11.81 5.74
CA GLU A 90 6.07 12.26 4.50
C GLU A 90 7.25 11.37 4.12
N ALA A 91 8.07 10.97 5.08
CA ALA A 91 9.22 10.10 4.83
C ALA A 91 8.81 8.74 4.25
N ALA A 92 7.69 8.18 4.73
CA ALA A 92 7.11 6.95 4.20
C ALA A 92 6.50 7.15 2.80
N VAL A 93 5.72 8.21 2.59
CA VAL A 93 5.11 8.54 1.29
C VAL A 93 6.17 8.75 0.22
N VAL A 94 7.22 9.52 0.52
CA VAL A 94 8.32 9.78 -0.42
C VAL A 94 9.01 8.48 -0.86
N ARG A 95 9.13 7.48 0.02
CA ARG A 95 9.71 6.17 -0.33
C ARG A 95 8.75 5.28 -1.11
N ALA A 96 7.45 5.40 -0.87
CA ALA A 96 6.43 4.54 -1.48
C ALA A 96 5.93 5.03 -2.86
N ARG A 97 6.08 6.32 -3.17
CA ARG A 97 5.60 6.96 -4.40
C ARG A 97 6.71 7.20 -5.41
N HIS A 98 6.36 7.18 -6.68
CA HIS A 98 7.25 7.56 -7.77
C HIS A 98 7.29 9.09 -7.94
N ALA A 99 8.21 9.57 -8.78
CA ALA A 99 8.21 10.97 -9.17
C ALA A 99 6.86 11.37 -9.79
N PRO A 100 6.32 12.57 -9.51
CA PRO A 100 6.92 13.66 -8.74
C PRO A 100 6.62 13.62 -7.22
N ARG A 101 5.80 12.68 -6.73
CA ARG A 101 5.33 12.66 -5.33
C ARG A 101 6.27 11.94 -4.37
N GLY A 102 7.28 11.25 -4.91
CA GLY A 102 8.29 10.55 -4.14
C GLY A 102 9.53 10.22 -4.96
N ARG A 103 10.27 9.22 -4.48
CA ARG A 103 11.60 8.81 -4.95
C ARG A 103 11.70 7.32 -5.25
N ARG A 104 10.56 6.61 -5.33
CA ARG A 104 10.52 5.22 -5.77
C ARG A 104 10.99 5.12 -7.24
N GLY A 105 12.00 4.29 -7.47
CA GLY A 105 12.48 3.97 -8.82
C GLY A 105 11.50 3.07 -9.56
N VAL A 106 11.49 3.17 -10.89
CA VAL A 106 10.67 2.29 -11.74
C VAL A 106 11.41 0.96 -11.92
N ASN A 107 10.74 -0.14 -11.57
CA ASN A 107 11.28 -1.48 -11.72
C ASN A 107 10.53 -2.25 -12.84
N ALA A 108 11.25 -2.64 -13.88
CA ALA A 108 10.71 -3.42 -15.00
C ALA A 108 10.54 -4.92 -14.71
N GLY A 109 10.90 -5.38 -13.50
CA GLY A 109 10.83 -6.76 -13.05
C GLY A 109 9.39 -7.28 -12.85
N PRO A 110 9.04 -7.91 -11.71
CA PRO A 110 7.73 -8.56 -11.53
C PRO A 110 6.54 -7.65 -11.82
N LEU A 111 6.56 -6.40 -11.33
CA LEU A 111 5.50 -5.42 -11.56
C LEU A 111 5.46 -4.88 -12.98
N GLY A 112 6.62 -4.75 -13.62
CA GLY A 112 6.77 -4.39 -15.03
C GLY A 112 6.59 -5.56 -15.98
N ARG A 113 6.23 -6.76 -15.47
CA ARG A 113 6.11 -8.00 -16.25
C ARG A 113 7.36 -8.29 -17.08
N TYR A 114 8.53 -8.12 -16.48
CA TYR A 114 9.82 -8.33 -17.14
C TYR A 114 9.96 -7.53 -18.45
N GLY A 115 9.42 -6.31 -18.48
CA GLY A 115 9.46 -5.40 -19.62
C GLY A 115 8.25 -5.46 -20.56
N GLU A 116 7.27 -6.33 -20.32
CA GLU A 116 6.05 -6.38 -21.14
C GLU A 116 5.06 -5.23 -20.83
N ALA A 117 5.13 -4.64 -19.62
CA ALA A 117 4.27 -3.53 -19.26
C ALA A 117 4.73 -2.21 -19.91
N ASP A 118 3.78 -1.29 -20.13
CA ASP A 118 4.07 0.10 -20.48
C ASP A 118 4.83 0.79 -19.33
N LEU A 119 6.16 0.79 -19.42
CA LEU A 119 7.05 1.35 -18.40
C LEU A 119 6.82 2.85 -18.16
N PRO A 120 6.61 3.70 -19.18
CA PRO A 120 6.19 5.09 -18.98
C PRO A 120 4.91 5.26 -18.14
N ALA A 121 3.88 4.44 -18.35
CA ALA A 121 2.60 4.56 -17.63
C ALA A 121 2.59 3.84 -16.26
N LEU A 122 3.51 2.90 -16.05
CA LEU A 122 3.56 2.05 -14.86
C LEU A 122 3.62 2.84 -13.53
N PRO A 123 4.43 3.91 -13.38
CA PRO A 123 4.54 4.65 -12.13
C PRO A 123 3.21 5.24 -11.68
N ALA A 124 2.50 5.91 -12.60
CA ALA A 124 1.21 6.53 -12.30
C ALA A 124 0.16 5.48 -11.88
N ARG A 125 0.17 4.32 -12.55
CA ARG A 125 -0.72 3.20 -12.20
C ARG A 125 -0.39 2.63 -10.81
N LEU A 126 0.88 2.36 -10.52
CA LEU A 126 1.31 1.83 -9.23
C LEU A 126 1.03 2.81 -8.09
N ASP A 127 1.24 4.10 -8.31
CA ASP A 127 0.97 5.13 -7.31
C ASP A 127 -0.53 5.27 -7.00
N ALA A 128 -1.40 5.09 -8.00
CA ALA A 128 -2.85 5.09 -7.82
C ALA A 128 -3.36 3.87 -7.03
N GLU A 129 -2.68 2.74 -7.12
CA GLU A 129 -3.07 1.47 -6.49
C GLU A 129 -2.43 1.27 -5.10
N THR A 130 -1.22 1.80 -4.88
CA THR A 130 -0.42 1.53 -3.69
C THR A 130 -0.98 2.22 -2.44
N LEU A 131 -1.15 1.48 -1.35
CA LEU A 131 -1.58 2.00 -0.05
C LEU A 131 -0.38 2.36 0.84
N VAL A 132 -0.49 3.47 1.57
CA VAL A 132 0.44 3.86 2.65
C VAL A 132 -0.40 4.12 3.89
N ILE A 133 -0.25 3.28 4.90
CA ILE A 133 -1.08 3.29 6.11
C ILE A 133 -0.19 3.67 7.29
N ALA A 134 -0.53 4.76 7.98
CA ALA A 134 0.13 5.17 9.20
C ALA A 134 -0.57 4.57 10.43
N MET A 135 0.19 3.93 11.32
CA MET A 135 -0.27 3.53 12.64
C MET A 135 0.10 4.63 13.64
N ILE A 136 -0.92 5.18 14.28
CA ILE A 136 -0.77 6.18 15.32
C ILE A 136 -0.84 5.48 16.66
N GLU A 137 0.32 5.23 17.27
CA GLU A 137 0.43 4.41 18.48
C GLU A 137 1.34 5.02 19.56
N ASP A 138 1.92 6.20 19.29
CA ASP A 138 2.60 6.98 20.31
C ASP A 138 1.60 7.94 20.98
N PRO A 139 1.30 7.80 22.28
CA PRO A 139 0.40 8.71 23.00
C PRO A 139 0.93 10.14 23.09
N ASN A 140 2.25 10.34 22.95
CA ASN A 140 2.92 11.64 23.02
C ASN A 140 3.31 12.20 21.64
N GLY A 141 3.00 11.49 20.55
CA GLY A 141 3.27 11.97 19.20
C GLY A 141 2.40 13.17 18.82
N ASP A 142 2.85 13.95 17.84
CA ASP A 142 2.06 14.94 17.09
C ASP A 142 1.77 14.40 15.68
N PRO A 143 0.91 13.36 15.57
CA PRO A 143 0.67 12.69 14.30
C PRO A 143 0.01 13.62 13.28
N PRO A 144 0.13 13.31 11.97
CA PRO A 144 -0.50 14.11 10.93
C PRO A 144 -2.02 14.22 11.13
N PRO A 145 -2.63 15.33 10.67
CA PRO A 145 -4.05 15.54 10.82
C PRO A 145 -4.85 14.43 10.12
N ILE A 146 -5.81 13.84 10.84
CA ILE A 146 -6.63 12.74 10.34
C ILE A 146 -7.75 13.32 9.47
N LEU A 147 -7.90 12.76 8.26
CA LEU A 147 -9.08 12.96 7.43
C LEU A 147 -10.20 12.07 7.95
N ARG A 148 -11.18 12.65 8.63
CA ARG A 148 -12.39 11.93 9.03
C ARG A 148 -13.40 12.01 7.88
N PHE A 149 -13.79 10.86 7.37
CA PHE A 149 -14.89 10.74 6.43
C PHE A 149 -16.17 10.49 7.23
N SER A 150 -17.10 11.43 7.18
CA SER A 150 -18.45 11.23 7.72
C SER A 150 -19.42 11.00 6.57
N ARG A 151 -20.26 9.98 6.71
CA ARG A 151 -21.35 9.70 5.76
C ARG A 151 -22.60 10.40 6.27
N SER A 152 -23.07 11.39 5.54
CA SER A 152 -24.39 11.96 5.77
C SER A 152 -25.48 10.93 5.46
N LEU A 153 -26.59 10.96 6.20
CA LEU A 153 -27.80 10.14 5.95
C LEU A 153 -28.31 10.26 4.51
N ARG A 154 -27.94 11.32 3.77
CA ARG A 154 -28.26 11.55 2.34
C ARG A 154 -27.19 11.02 1.36
N GLY A 155 -26.26 10.19 1.80
CA GLY A 155 -25.29 9.51 0.94
C GLY A 155 -24.09 10.35 0.47
N LYS A 156 -24.04 11.66 0.75
CA LYS A 156 -22.84 12.48 0.50
C LYS A 156 -21.76 12.15 1.53
N VAL A 157 -20.56 11.83 1.03
CA VAL A 157 -19.34 11.69 1.85
C VAL A 157 -18.67 13.05 1.95
N THR A 158 -18.49 13.55 3.16
CA THR A 158 -17.74 14.77 3.44
C THR A 158 -16.48 14.43 4.21
N ALA A 159 -15.34 14.96 3.75
CA ALA A 159 -14.06 14.82 4.42
C ALA A 159 -13.76 16.09 5.21
N THR A 160 -13.48 15.95 6.50
CA THR A 160 -13.05 17.06 7.36
C THR A 160 -11.72 16.71 8.01
N GLN A 161 -10.76 17.61 7.92
CA GLN A 161 -9.46 17.49 8.57
C GLN A 161 -9.57 17.92 10.03
N ARG A 162 -9.07 17.12 10.97
CA ARG A 162 -8.94 17.49 12.39
C ARG A 162 -7.56 17.08 12.91
N ARG A 163 -7.05 17.84 13.89
CA ARG A 163 -5.87 17.42 14.66
C ARG A 163 -6.24 16.21 15.51
N TRP A 164 -5.27 15.31 15.68
CA TRP A 164 -5.47 14.09 16.45
C TRP A 164 -5.75 14.35 17.94
N ALA A 165 -5.13 15.37 18.55
CA ALA A 165 -5.39 15.77 19.93
C ALA A 165 -6.87 16.10 20.20
N ASP A 166 -7.55 16.72 19.23
CA ASP A 166 -8.97 17.11 19.34
C ASP A 166 -9.92 15.92 19.21
N SER A 167 -9.44 14.76 18.76
CA SER A 167 -10.28 13.57 18.51
C SER A 167 -10.54 12.73 19.77
N ARG A 168 -9.80 12.95 20.86
CA ARG A 168 -9.98 12.25 22.15
C ARG A 168 -11.00 12.92 23.09
N GLN A 169 -11.47 14.11 22.76
CA GLN A 169 -12.34 14.91 23.65
C GLN A 169 -13.84 14.71 23.37
N GLY A 170 -14.25 13.61 22.73
CA GLY A 170 -15.63 13.36 22.31
C GLY A 170 -16.11 11.95 22.62
#